data_AF-A0AAU3VQB0-F1
#
_entry.id   AF-A0AAU3VQB0-F1
#
_cell.length_a   1.000
_cell.length_b   1.000
_cell.length_c   1.000
_cell.angle_alpha   90.00
_cell.angle_beta   90.00
_cell.angle_gamma   90.00
#
_symmetry.space_group_name_H-M   'P 1'
#
loop_
_entity.id
_entity.type
_entity.pdbx_description
1 polymer ?
#
loop_
_entity_poly.entity_id
_entity_poly.type
_entity_poly.pdbx_seq_one_letter_code
_entity_poly.pdbx_strand_id
1 'polypeptide(L)' 'MRERTGMPNTQKAVKVVKVVKVVKATDNGAVTRHARFGALPERVRPEETTEVVPIVERYPSQDHYDHEKWLTCRWV' A
#
# COMPACT_ATOMS: atom_id res chain seq x y z
N MET A 1 75.86 34.72 -3.19
CA MET A 1 74.44 34.37 -3.32
C MET A 1 74.29 33.29 -4.38
N ARG A 2 73.80 32.09 -4.03
CA ARG A 2 73.39 31.05 -5.01
C ARG A 2 72.01 30.56 -4.59
N GLU A 3 71.02 30.80 -5.44
CA GLU A 3 69.63 30.40 -5.22
C GLU A 3 69.49 28.88 -5.44
N ARG A 4 68.95 28.17 -4.45
CA ARG A 4 68.54 26.76 -4.59
C ARG A 4 67.15 26.75 -5.21
N THR A 5 67.06 26.43 -6.49
CA THR A 5 65.80 26.18 -7.19
C THR A 5 65.23 24.85 -6.70
N GLY A 6 64.29 24.89 -5.75
CA GLY A 6 63.50 23.73 -5.36
C GLY A 6 62.45 23.44 -6.43
N MET A 7 62.54 22.28 -7.09
CA MET A 7 61.52 21.81 -8.02
C MET A 7 60.18 21.56 -7.29
N PRO A 8 59.02 21.90 -7.87
CA PRO A 8 57.74 21.61 -7.24
C PRO A 8 57.42 20.10 -7.32
N ASN A 9 57.39 19.46 -6.16
CA ASN A 9 56.96 18.07 -6.00
C ASN A 9 55.48 17.93 -6.39
N THR A 10 55.23 17.32 -7.55
CA THR A 10 53.88 17.02 -8.05
C THR A 10 53.46 15.63 -7.57
N GLN A 11 52.93 15.55 -6.35
CA GLN A 11 52.29 14.34 -5.87
C GLN A 11 50.97 14.14 -6.61
N LYS A 12 50.93 13.18 -7.53
CA LYS A 12 49.67 12.74 -8.17
C LYS A 12 48.86 11.94 -7.16
N ALA A 13 47.68 12.46 -6.79
CA ALA A 13 46.75 11.78 -5.93
C ALA A 13 46.23 10.49 -6.61
N VAL A 14 46.56 9.33 -6.04
CA VAL A 14 46.04 8.04 -6.48
C VAL A 14 44.71 7.79 -5.78
N LYS A 15 43.63 7.71 -6.57
CA LYS A 15 42.29 7.43 -6.06
C LYS A 15 42.16 5.94 -5.77
N VAL A 16 42.29 5.55 -4.52
CA VAL A 16 42.00 4.18 -4.06
C VAL A 16 40.48 4.01 -3.98
N VAL A 17 39.91 3.34 -4.97
CA VAL A 17 38.49 2.98 -4.96
C VAL A 17 38.35 1.66 -4.19
N LYS A 18 37.82 1.74 -2.97
CA LYS A 18 37.44 0.57 -2.19
C LYS A 18 36.16 -0.02 -2.78
N VAL A 19 36.29 -1.15 -3.48
CA VAL A 19 35.12 -1.90 -3.95
C VAL A 19 34.52 -2.63 -2.76
N VAL A 20 33.39 -2.13 -2.26
CA VAL A 20 32.62 -2.81 -1.22
C VAL A 20 31.75 -3.87 -1.91
N LYS A 21 32.01 -5.14 -1.58
CA LYS A 21 31.19 -6.26 -2.05
C LYS A 21 29.87 -6.24 -1.29
N VAL A 22 28.79 -5.83 -1.94
CA VAL A 22 27.43 -5.90 -1.38
C VAL A 22 26.98 -7.35 -1.42
N VAL A 23 26.93 -7.99 -0.26
CA VAL A 23 26.32 -9.31 -0.12
C VAL A 23 24.82 -9.11 -0.03
N LYS A 24 24.10 -9.51 -1.09
CA LYS A 24 22.64 -9.51 -1.10
C LYS A 24 22.18 -10.59 -0.12
N ALA A 25 21.77 -10.18 1.08
CA ALA A 25 21.20 -11.09 2.06
C ALA A 25 19.95 -11.73 1.45
N THR A 26 19.94 -13.06 1.36
CA THR A 26 18.78 -13.84 0.94
C THR A 26 17.73 -13.71 2.05
N ASP A 27 16.55 -13.16 1.74
CA ASP A 27 15.43 -13.08 2.68
C ASP A 27 14.84 -14.48 2.88
N ASN A 28 15.51 -15.29 3.71
CA ASN A 28 15.05 -16.64 4.10
C ASN A 28 13.66 -16.61 4.75
N GLY A 29 13.27 -15.47 5.34
CA GLY A 29 11.92 -15.26 5.86
C GLY A 29 10.88 -15.26 4.75
N ALA A 30 11.13 -14.58 3.64
CA ALA A 30 10.24 -14.61 2.48
C ALA A 30 10.09 -16.01 1.88
N VAL A 31 11.19 -16.77 1.78
CA VAL A 31 11.16 -18.16 1.31
C VAL A 31 10.32 -19.05 2.22
N THR A 32 10.51 -18.94 3.54
CA THR A 32 9.75 -19.71 4.53
C THR A 32 8.26 -19.38 4.49
N ARG A 33 7.92 -18.09 4.33
CA ARG A 33 6.52 -17.65 4.18
C ARG A 33 5.91 -18.21 2.90
N HIS A 34 6.61 -18.11 1.77
CA HIS A 34 6.11 -18.61 0.48
C HIS A 34 5.92 -20.14 0.49
N ALA A 35 6.79 -20.90 1.17
CA ALA A 35 6.60 -22.35 1.34
C ALA A 35 5.37 -22.70 2.20
N ARG A 36 5.01 -21.85 3.18
CA ARG A 36 3.84 -22.05 4.05
C ARG A 36 2.53 -21.61 3.40
N PHE A 37 2.56 -20.48 2.69
CA PHE A 37 1.37 -19.79 2.21
C PHE A 37 1.17 -19.88 0.70
N GLY A 38 2.15 -20.39 -0.05
CA GLY A 38 2.11 -20.47 -1.50
C GLY A 38 2.15 -19.10 -2.18
N ALA A 39 1.57 -19.05 -3.38
CA ALA A 39 1.41 -17.82 -4.14
C ALA A 39 0.23 -16.99 -3.64
N LEU A 40 0.27 -15.68 -3.92
CA LEU A 40 -0.87 -14.81 -3.68
C LEU A 40 -2.06 -15.29 -4.54
N PRO A 41 -3.30 -15.30 -4.00
CA PRO A 41 -4.49 -15.55 -4.80
C PRO A 41 -4.63 -14.56 -5.96
N GLU A 42 -5.51 -14.87 -6.90
CA GLU A 42 -5.90 -13.92 -7.93
C GLU A 42 -6.40 -12.62 -7.29
N ARG A 43 -6.03 -11.50 -7.91
CA ARG A 43 -6.42 -10.18 -7.41
C ARG A 43 -7.91 -9.99 -7.64
N VAL A 44 -8.66 -9.83 -6.56
CA VAL A 44 -10.08 -9.46 -6.60
C VAL A 44 -10.22 -8.09 -7.26
N ARG A 45 -11.12 -7.99 -8.24
CA ARG A 45 -11.39 -6.71 -8.90
C ARG A 45 -12.23 -5.82 -7.98
N PRO A 46 -12.09 -4.48 -8.02
CA PRO A 46 -12.90 -3.59 -7.18
C PRO A 46 -14.40 -3.83 -7.32
N GLU A 47 -14.88 -4.17 -8.52
CA GLU A 47 -16.28 -4.44 -8.81
C GLU A 47 -16.81 -5.66 -8.03
N GLU A 48 -15.95 -6.64 -7.76
CA GLU A 48 -16.27 -7.86 -6.99
C GLU A 48 -16.24 -7.62 -5.48
N THR A 49 -15.75 -6.46 -5.03
CA THR A 49 -15.71 -6.08 -3.61
C THR A 49 -16.90 -5.23 -3.17
N THR A 50 -17.76 -4.82 -4.10
CA THR A 50 -18.86 -3.89 -3.82
C THR A 50 -20.21 -4.55 -4.03
N GLU A 51 -21.09 -4.43 -3.02
CA GLU A 51 -22.49 -4.83 -3.12
C GLU A 51 -23.37 -3.61 -3.38
N VAL A 52 -24.29 -3.72 -4.33
CA VAL A 52 -25.25 -2.65 -4.64
C VAL A 52 -26.49 -2.84 -3.77
N VAL A 53 -26.61 -2.04 -2.72
CA VAL A 53 -27.78 -2.02 -1.83
C VAL A 53 -28.58 -0.73 -2.09
N PRO A 54 -29.92 -0.79 -2.17
CA PRO A 54 -30.74 0.41 -2.27
C PRO A 54 -30.49 1.37 -1.11
N ILE A 55 -30.42 2.68 -1.40
CA ILE A 55 -30.20 3.74 -0.39
C ILE A 55 -31.34 3.80 0.64
N VAL A 56 -32.54 3.34 0.28
CA VAL A 56 -33.68 3.23 1.18
C VAL A 56 -34.08 1.76 1.28
N GLU A 57 -33.88 1.17 2.45
CA GLU A 57 -34.43 -0.14 2.78
C GLU A 57 -35.97 -0.02 2.78
N ARG A 58 -36.62 -0.61 1.77
CA ARG A 58 -38.07 -0.57 1.67
C ARG A 58 -38.65 -1.50 2.72
N TYR A 59 -39.16 -0.94 3.82
CA TYR A 59 -39.79 -1.74 4.86
C TYR A 59 -41.12 -2.33 4.36
N PRO A 60 -41.43 -3.61 4.67
CA PRO A 60 -42.70 -4.23 4.27
C PRO A 60 -43.94 -3.47 4.78
N SER A 61 -43.79 -2.70 5.87
CA SER A 61 -44.85 -1.84 6.41
C SER A 61 -45.22 -0.67 5.49
N GLN A 62 -44.33 -0.26 4.58
CA GLN A 62 -44.61 0.80 3.60
C GLN A 62 -45.62 0.36 2.54
N ASP A 63 -45.70 -0.93 2.23
CA ASP A 63 -46.68 -1.46 1.27
C ASP A 63 -48.11 -1.50 1.86
N HIS A 64 -48.23 -1.47 3.18
CA HIS A 64 -49.51 -1.45 3.90
C HIS A 64 -49.89 -0.05 4.41
N TYR A 65 -49.13 0.99 4.06
CA TYR A 65 -49.45 2.35 4.47
C TYR A 65 -50.75 2.82 3.81
N ASP A 66 -51.77 3.05 4.64
CA ASP A 66 -53.09 3.52 4.24
C ASP A 66 -53.29 4.94 4.79
N HIS A 67 -53.26 5.93 3.90
CA HIS A 67 -53.37 7.34 4.23
C HIS A 67 -54.79 7.76 4.64
N GLU A 68 -55.79 6.89 4.63
CA GLU A 68 -57.14 7.21 5.10
C GLU A 68 -57.32 6.79 6.58
N LYS A 69 -56.56 5.78 7.03
CA LYS A 69 -56.68 5.22 8.38
C LYS A 69 -56.04 6.07 9.48
N TRP A 70 -55.02 6.87 9.18
CA TRP A 70 -54.30 7.67 10.20
C TRP A 70 -55.07 8.91 10.69
N LEU A 71 -56.06 9.38 9.93
CA LEU A 71 -56.88 10.55 10.33
C LEU A 71 -58.10 10.18 11.17
N THR A 72 -58.35 8.90 11.41
CA THR A 72 -59.54 8.44 12.14
C THR A 72 -59.26 8.25 13.64
N CYS A 73 -58.77 9.30 14.30
CA CYS A 73 -58.76 9.36 15.76
C CYS A 73 -59.85 10.33 16.22
N ARG A 74 -61.10 9.88 16.20
CA ARG A 74 -62.17 10.56 16.95
C ARG A 74 -62.02 10.14 18.41
N TRP A 75 -61.32 10.95 19.19
CA TRP A 75 -61.32 10.80 20.64
C TRP A 75 -62.77 10.98 21.13
N VAL A 76 -63.28 9.95 21.81
CA VAL A 76 -64.55 9.97 22.56
C VAL A 76 -64.26 10.50 23.95
#